data_AF-A0A497QU91-F1
#
_entry.id   AF-A0A497QU91-F1
#
_cell.length_a   1.000
_cell.length_b   1.000
_cell.length_c   1.000
_cell.angle_alpha   90.00
_cell.angle_beta   90.00
_cell.angle_gamma   90.00
#
_symmetry.space_group_name_H-M   'P 1'
#
loop_
_entity.id
_entity.type
_entity.pdbx_description
1 polymer ?
#
loop_
_entity_poly.entity_id
_entity_poly.type
_entity_poly.pdbx_seq_one_letter_code
_entity_poly.pdbx_strand_id
1 'polypeptide(L)'
;MFVEKTWWYKGYQCSVVQNMFGHRCGYVVVSIDTKIPMSTSEDYSYVDINVHGGVTLYEDIVMPMGTRARLGGVVISDGMRVLGFDCGHFYDKPDIEAAERRGMYTHGIHLQNGVVRTQSYCEAECRKMVDQIKEFNK
;
A
#
# COMPACT_ATOMS: atom_id res chain seq x y z
N MET A 1 7.54 -4.05 11.23
CA MET A 1 7.45 -3.70 9.80
C MET A 1 8.85 -3.34 9.30
N PHE A 2 9.20 -3.74 8.08
CA PHE A 2 10.43 -3.34 7.40
C PHE A 2 10.10 -2.59 6.12
N VAL A 3 10.70 -1.42 5.89
CA VAL A 3 10.50 -0.65 4.65
C VAL A 3 11.46 -1.17 3.60
N GLU A 4 10.94 -1.83 2.56
CA GLU A 4 11.79 -2.40 1.50
C GLU A 4 12.21 -1.34 0.48
N LYS A 5 11.28 -0.44 0.13
CA LYS A 5 11.56 0.61 -0.85
C LYS A 5 10.63 1.79 -0.68
N THR A 6 11.16 2.98 -0.94
CA THR A 6 10.39 4.20 -1.15
C THR A 6 10.86 4.85 -2.44
N TRP A 7 9.94 5.41 -3.23
CA TRP A 7 10.29 6.09 -4.47
C TRP A 7 9.19 7.07 -4.89
N TRP A 8 9.48 7.87 -5.92
CA TRP A 8 8.51 8.73 -6.57
C TRP A 8 8.15 8.19 -7.95
N TYR A 9 6.87 8.18 -8.29
CA TYR A 9 6.38 7.80 -9.62
C TYR A 9 5.32 8.80 -10.09
N LYS A 10 5.58 9.45 -11.23
CA LYS A 10 4.67 10.43 -11.85
C LYS A 10 4.18 11.56 -10.91
N GLY A 11 4.99 11.92 -9.91
CA GLY A 11 4.69 12.95 -8.91
C GLY A 11 4.10 12.41 -7.60
N TYR A 12 3.90 11.10 -7.48
CA TYR A 12 3.31 10.47 -6.30
C TYR A 12 4.36 9.68 -5.51
N GLN A 13 4.35 9.81 -4.19
CA GLN A 13 5.23 9.03 -3.33
C GLN A 13 4.65 7.62 -3.17
N CYS A 14 5.50 6.61 -3.38
CA CYS A 14 5.17 5.20 -3.25
C CYS A 14 6.09 4.52 -2.25
N SER A 15 5.61 3.46 -1.62
CA SER A 15 6.44 2.56 -0.83
C SER A 15 5.99 1.11 -0.90
N VAL A 16 6.94 0.20 -0.66
CA VAL A 16 6.69 -1.21 -0.36
C VAL A 16 7.28 -1.52 0.99
N VAL A 17 6.50 -2.19 1.83
CA VAL A 17 6.94 -2.66 3.14
C VAL A 17 6.70 -4.16 3.27
N GLN A 18 7.41 -4.80 4.18
CA GLN A 18 7.05 -6.10 4.72
C GLN A 18 6.46 -5.93 6.12
N ASN A 19 5.24 -6.44 6.32
CA ASN A 19 4.55 -6.39 7.60
C ASN A 19 5.04 -7.49 8.55
N MET A 20 4.59 -7.46 9.81
CA MET A 20 5.00 -8.43 10.83
C MET A 20 4.53 -9.87 10.56
N PHE A 21 3.57 -10.06 9.65
CA PHE A 21 3.10 -11.38 9.23
C PHE A 21 3.84 -11.92 8.01
N GLY A 22 4.92 -11.25 7.58
CA GLY A 22 5.75 -11.69 6.45
C GLY A 22 5.18 -11.35 5.07
N HIS A 23 4.03 -10.68 5.00
CA HIS A 23 3.42 -10.24 3.75
C HIS A 23 3.90 -8.83 3.37
N ARG A 24 3.92 -8.54 2.07
CA ARG A 24 4.24 -7.20 1.58
C ARG A 24 2.97 -6.35 1.43
N CYS A 25 3.10 -5.05 1.63
CA CYS A 25 2.04 -4.07 1.39
C CYS A 25 2.62 -2.91 0.56
N GLY A 26 1.77 -2.27 -0.23
CA GLY A 26 2.13 -1.08 -0.99
C GLY A 26 1.31 0.13 -0.58
N TYR A 27 1.92 1.30 -0.56
CA TYR A 27 1.27 2.57 -0.22
C TYR A 27 1.57 3.65 -1.24
N VAL A 28 0.60 4.52 -1.50
CA VAL A 28 0.68 5.68 -2.37
C VAL A 28 0.09 6.90 -1.64
N VAL A 29 0.81 8.02 -1.67
CA VAL A 29 0.33 9.29 -1.10
C VAL A 29 -0.21 10.18 -2.21
N VAL A 30 -1.38 10.76 -1.98
CA VAL A 30 -2.04 11.74 -2.85
C VAL A 30 -2.43 12.98 -2.04
N SER A 31 -2.74 14.10 -2.71
CA SER A 31 -3.43 15.23 -2.04
C SER A 31 -4.87 14.83 -1.70
N ILE A 32 -5.42 15.33 -0.59
CA ILE A 32 -6.83 15.11 -0.22
C ILE A 32 -7.82 15.62 -1.29
N ASP A 33 -7.41 16.63 -2.07
CA ASP A 33 -8.17 17.19 -3.20
C ASP A 33 -8.16 16.28 -4.45
N THR A 34 -7.33 15.24 -4.47
CA THR A 34 -7.29 14.27 -5.57
C THR A 34 -8.61 13.51 -5.59
N LYS A 35 -9.32 13.56 -6.72
CA LYS A 35 -10.53 12.75 -6.89
C LYS A 35 -10.12 11.28 -7.00
N ILE A 36 -10.72 10.45 -6.17
CA ILE A 36 -10.47 9.00 -6.21
C ILE A 36 -11.66 8.33 -6.92
N PRO A 37 -11.42 7.41 -7.87
CA PRO A 37 -12.48 6.59 -8.43
C PRO A 37 -13.22 5.84 -7.32
N MET A 38 -14.53 5.99 -7.24
CA MET A 38 -15.38 5.31 -6.26
C MET A 38 -16.42 4.47 -7.00
N SER A 39 -16.69 3.26 -6.52
CA SER A 39 -17.83 2.45 -6.97
C SER A 39 -19.13 3.13 -6.56
N THR A 40 -20.07 3.22 -7.51
CA THR A 40 -21.39 3.80 -7.31
C THR A 40 -22.47 2.74 -7.07
N SER A 41 -22.11 1.46 -6.89
CA SER A 41 -23.09 0.41 -6.58
C SER A 41 -23.78 0.73 -5.25
N GLU A 42 -25.12 0.70 -5.23
CA GLU A 42 -25.99 1.22 -4.16
C GLU A 42 -25.73 0.67 -2.74
N ASP A 43 -24.97 -0.43 -2.60
CA ASP A 43 -24.69 -1.06 -1.31
C ASP A 43 -23.25 -0.89 -0.79
N TYR A 44 -22.27 -0.44 -1.59
CA TYR A 44 -20.87 -0.32 -1.12
C TYR A 44 -20.09 0.80 -1.82
N SER A 45 -19.80 1.89 -1.09
CA SER A 45 -18.89 2.96 -1.51
C SER A 45 -17.42 2.57 -1.29
N TYR A 46 -16.91 1.65 -2.11
CA TYR A 46 -15.48 1.30 -2.11
C TYR A 46 -14.71 2.03 -3.22
N VAL A 47 -13.38 2.08 -3.07
CA VAL A 47 -12.48 2.67 -4.04
C VAL A 47 -12.39 1.79 -5.28
N ASP A 48 -12.79 2.31 -6.44
CA ASP A 48 -12.76 1.61 -7.73
C ASP A 48 -11.37 1.70 -8.37
N ILE A 49 -10.38 1.18 -7.65
CA ILE A 49 -9.01 1.02 -8.14
C ILE A 49 -8.68 -0.46 -8.11
N ASN A 50 -8.42 -1.03 -9.29
CA ASN A 50 -8.03 -2.41 -9.43
C ASN A 50 -6.54 -2.57 -9.10
N VAL A 51 -6.24 -3.00 -7.89
CA VAL A 51 -4.92 -3.51 -7.47
C VAL A 51 -5.09 -4.87 -6.79
N HIS A 52 -3.99 -5.55 -6.50
CA HIS A 52 -3.96 -6.81 -5.77
C HIS A 52 -4.77 -6.71 -4.47
N GLY A 53 -5.87 -7.47 -4.38
CA GLY A 53 -6.74 -7.46 -3.21
C GLY A 53 -7.63 -6.21 -3.06
N GLY A 54 -7.53 -5.25 -4.00
CA GLY A 54 -8.19 -3.96 -3.90
C GLY A 54 -7.47 -2.99 -2.94
N VAL A 55 -8.03 -1.80 -2.81
CA VAL A 55 -7.54 -0.80 -1.86
C VAL A 55 -8.05 -1.18 -0.47
N THR A 56 -7.12 -1.53 0.42
CA THR A 56 -7.40 -1.94 1.80
C THR A 56 -7.05 -0.87 2.83
N LEU A 57 -6.41 0.22 2.40
CA LEU A 57 -6.22 1.43 3.19
C LEU A 57 -6.66 2.65 2.38
N TYR A 58 -7.51 3.47 2.99
CA TYR A 58 -7.94 4.78 2.49
C TYR A 58 -8.02 5.72 3.69
N GLU A 59 -6.99 6.53 3.91
CA GLU A 59 -6.88 7.34 5.13
C GLU A 59 -6.51 8.79 4.81
N ASP A 60 -7.35 9.71 5.28
CA ASP A 60 -7.09 11.15 5.23
C ASP A 60 -6.22 11.53 6.43
N ILE A 61 -5.08 12.16 6.14
CA ILE A 61 -4.10 12.53 7.15
C ILE A 61 -4.49 13.89 7.73
N VAL A 62 -4.92 13.87 8.99
CA VAL A 62 -5.19 15.07 9.79
C VAL A 62 -4.09 15.19 10.83
N MET A 63 -3.23 16.19 10.69
CA MET A 63 -2.11 16.44 11.61
C MET A 63 -1.95 17.94 11.85
N PRO A 64 -1.32 18.39 12.96
CA PRO A 64 -1.02 19.81 13.15
C PRO A 64 -0.19 20.36 11.98
N MET A 65 -0.59 21.50 11.43
CA MET A 65 0.12 22.14 10.31
C MET A 65 1.63 22.22 10.54
N GLY A 66 2.40 21.89 9.51
CA GLY A 66 3.86 21.85 9.57
C GLY A 66 4.46 20.55 10.13
N THR A 67 3.63 19.65 10.69
CA THR A 67 4.08 18.33 11.14
C THR A 67 4.33 17.39 9.97
N ARG A 68 5.38 16.57 10.07
CA ARG A 68 5.64 15.46 9.15
C ARG A 68 5.85 14.17 9.94
N ALA A 69 5.29 13.09 9.44
CA ALA A 69 5.47 11.75 9.97
C ALA A 69 5.79 10.75 8.84
N ARG A 70 6.00 9.49 9.21
CA ARG A 70 6.10 8.38 8.25
C ARG A 70 5.03 7.33 8.53
N LEU A 71 4.32 6.91 7.49
CA LEU A 71 3.40 5.78 7.51
C LEU A 71 3.84 4.81 6.42
N GLY A 72 4.11 3.54 6.76
CA GLY A 72 4.52 2.56 5.74
C GLY A 72 5.75 2.99 4.90
N GLY A 73 6.63 3.84 5.43
CA GLY A 73 7.78 4.38 4.70
C GLY A 73 7.51 5.64 3.86
N VAL A 74 6.26 5.99 3.56
CA VAL A 74 5.93 7.26 2.90
C VAL A 74 5.94 8.42 3.90
N VAL A 75 6.25 9.63 3.43
CA VAL A 75 6.20 10.85 4.24
C VAL A 75 4.80 11.42 4.13
N ILE A 76 4.20 11.71 5.27
CA ILE A 76 2.83 12.24 5.36
C ILE A 76 2.82 13.55 6.14
N SER A 77 1.88 14.42 5.78
CA SER A 77 1.56 15.66 6.46
C SER A 77 0.07 15.96 6.32
N ASP A 78 -0.39 17.01 7.01
CA ASP A 78 -1.74 17.55 6.82
C ASP A 78 -2.07 17.81 5.34
N GLY A 79 -3.32 17.56 4.94
CA GLY A 79 -3.80 17.69 3.57
C GLY A 79 -3.43 16.55 2.61
N MET A 80 -2.85 15.47 3.12
CA MET A 80 -2.53 14.27 2.33
C MET A 80 -3.53 13.14 2.59
N ARG A 81 -3.65 12.22 1.63
CA ARG A 81 -4.39 10.96 1.75
C ARG A 81 -3.47 9.81 1.40
N VAL A 82 -3.55 8.71 2.15
CA VAL A 82 -2.81 7.48 1.88
C VAL A 82 -3.75 6.40 1.37
N LEU A 83 -3.40 5.86 0.21
CA LEU A 83 -4.03 4.70 -0.40
C LEU A 83 -3.08 3.52 -0.25
N GLY A 84 -3.60 2.35 0.11
CA GLY A 84 -2.76 1.17 0.26
C GLY A 84 -3.49 -0.13 -0.06
N PHE A 85 -2.68 -1.15 -0.33
CA PHE A 85 -3.11 -2.54 -0.49
C PHE A 85 -2.17 -3.45 0.29
N ASP A 86 -2.65 -4.63 0.67
CA ASP A 86 -1.85 -5.66 1.32
C ASP A 86 -1.85 -6.96 0.51
N CYS A 87 -0.75 -7.70 0.59
CA CYS A 87 -0.61 -9.02 -0.01
C CYS A 87 -0.84 -10.13 1.03
N GLY A 88 -1.88 -10.00 1.86
CA GLY A 88 -2.32 -10.99 2.85
C GLY A 88 -3.62 -11.70 2.47
N HIS A 89 -3.90 -11.86 1.18
CA HIS A 89 -5.15 -12.44 0.67
C HIS A 89 -5.05 -13.97 0.49
N PHE A 90 -6.17 -14.62 0.19
CA PHE A 90 -6.19 -16.05 -0.11
C PHE A 90 -5.19 -16.40 -1.23
N TYR A 91 -4.37 -17.42 -1.00
CA TYR A 91 -3.21 -17.83 -1.83
C TYR A 91 -1.99 -16.89 -1.83
N ASP A 92 -1.95 -15.83 -1.03
CA ASP A 92 -0.70 -15.13 -0.79
C ASP A 92 0.10 -15.86 0.29
N LYS A 93 1.35 -16.18 -0.04
CA LYS A 93 2.28 -16.83 0.89
C LYS A 93 3.16 -15.77 1.57
N PRO A 94 3.35 -15.81 2.90
CA PRO A 94 4.31 -14.94 3.57
C PRO A 94 5.74 -15.27 3.16
N ASP A 95 6.58 -14.24 2.99
CA ASP A 95 8.00 -14.37 2.65
C ASP A 95 8.84 -14.46 3.93
N ILE A 96 8.76 -15.63 4.58
CA ILE A 96 9.43 -15.89 5.86
C ILE A 96 10.94 -15.73 5.75
N GLU A 97 11.55 -16.24 4.68
CA GLU A 97 12.99 -16.14 4.49
C GLU A 97 13.46 -14.69 4.40
N ALA A 98 12.71 -13.84 3.67
CA ALA A 98 13.06 -12.42 3.60
C ALA A 98 12.83 -11.72 4.95
N ALA A 99 11.80 -12.11 5.71
CA ALA A 99 11.55 -11.58 7.04
C ALA A 99 12.68 -11.95 8.02
N GLU A 100 13.15 -13.20 8.00
CA GLU A 100 14.26 -13.68 8.83
C GLU A 100 15.58 -12.98 8.49
N ARG A 101 15.90 -12.84 7.19
CA ARG A 101 17.07 -12.07 6.73
C ARG A 101 17.05 -10.61 7.20
N ARG A 102 15.88 -10.07 7.52
CA ARG A 102 15.67 -8.71 8.04
C ARG A 102 15.59 -8.64 9.56
N GLY A 103 15.81 -9.77 10.26
CA GLY A 103 15.74 -9.84 11.72
C GLY A 103 14.32 -9.67 12.27
N MET A 104 13.29 -9.94 11.46
CA MET A 104 11.90 -9.86 11.91
C MET A 104 11.52 -11.11 12.69
N TYR A 105 10.68 -10.96 13.72
CA TYR A 105 10.17 -12.10 14.47
C TYR A 105 9.16 -12.89 13.63
N THR A 106 9.51 -14.13 13.28
CA THR A 106 8.71 -14.99 12.40
C THR A 106 8.00 -16.13 13.12
N HIS A 107 8.28 -16.32 14.41
CA HIS A 107 7.67 -17.38 15.21
C HIS A 107 6.16 -17.15 15.32
N GLY A 108 5.37 -18.13 14.90
CA GLY A 108 3.90 -18.05 14.86
C GLY A 108 3.32 -17.60 13.52
N ILE A 109 4.12 -17.26 12.51
CA ILE A 109 3.59 -17.05 11.16
C ILE A 109 3.27 -18.41 10.54
N HIS A 110 1.99 -18.67 10.28
CA HIS A 110 1.56 -19.91 9.64
C HIS A 110 2.02 -19.95 8.19
N LEU A 111 2.73 -21.03 7.84
CA LEU A 111 3.08 -21.33 6.45
C LEU A 111 1.79 -21.64 5.67
N GLN A 112 1.49 -20.78 4.71
CA GLN A 112 0.37 -20.97 3.80
C GLN A 112 0.89 -21.46 2.45
N ASN A 113 0.12 -22.32 1.79
CA ASN A 113 0.33 -22.62 0.37
C ASN A 113 -0.05 -21.38 -0.45
N GLY A 114 0.76 -21.03 -1.44
CA GLY A 114 0.50 -19.82 -2.22
C GLY A 114 1.74 -19.25 -2.88
N VAL A 115 1.58 -18.03 -3.38
CA VAL A 115 2.62 -17.27 -4.08
C VAL A 115 3.12 -16.14 -3.19
N VAL A 116 4.44 -16.03 -3.05
CA VAL A 116 5.04 -14.85 -2.44
C VAL A 116 4.90 -13.69 -3.40
N ARG A 117 4.18 -12.64 -2.99
CA ARG A 117 4.17 -11.37 -3.72
C ARG A 117 5.50 -10.67 -3.46
N THR A 118 6.31 -10.57 -4.51
CA THR A 118 7.66 -10.02 -4.45
C THR A 118 7.63 -8.50 -4.30
N GLN A 119 8.77 -7.91 -3.94
CA GLN A 119 8.92 -6.45 -3.94
C GLN A 119 8.55 -5.85 -5.30
N SER A 120 9.07 -6.40 -6.39
CA SER A 120 8.82 -5.91 -7.76
C SER A 120 7.35 -6.01 -8.16
N TYR A 121 6.63 -7.04 -7.68
CA TYR A 121 5.19 -7.16 -7.87
C TYR A 121 4.44 -6.01 -7.18
N CYS A 122 4.73 -5.77 -5.89
CA CYS A 122 4.09 -4.67 -5.16
C CYS A 122 4.45 -3.29 -5.75
N GLU A 123 5.68 -3.12 -6.26
CA GLU A 123 6.05 -1.91 -6.99
C GLU A 123 5.21 -1.69 -8.25
N ALA A 124 4.93 -2.76 -9.01
CA ALA A 124 4.08 -2.70 -10.20
C ALA A 124 2.63 -2.34 -9.82
N GLU A 125 2.10 -2.90 -8.74
CA GLU A 125 0.76 -2.59 -8.22
C GLU A 125 0.65 -1.13 -7.74
N CYS A 126 1.68 -0.58 -7.07
CA CYS A 126 1.73 0.86 -6.75
C CYS A 126 1.69 1.72 -8.02
N ARG A 127 2.42 1.34 -9.09
CA ARG A 127 2.38 2.08 -10.37
C ARG A 127 1.00 1.99 -11.02
N LYS A 128 0.39 0.81 -11.01
CA LYS A 128 -0.97 0.56 -11.51
C LYS A 128 -2.02 1.40 -10.78
N MET A 129 -1.90 1.56 -9.46
CA MET A 129 -2.74 2.46 -8.66
C MET A 129 -2.58 3.91 -9.11
N VAL A 130 -1.33 4.40 -9.18
CA VAL A 130 -1.05 5.79 -9.62
C VAL A 130 -1.59 6.04 -11.03
N ASP A 131 -1.43 5.08 -11.94
CA ASP A 131 -1.86 5.24 -13.33
C ASP A 131 -3.39 5.36 -13.44
N GLN A 132 -4.15 4.56 -12.69
CA GLN A 132 -5.62 4.67 -12.61
C GLN A 132 -6.07 6.01 -12.00
N ILE A 133 -5.44 6.45 -10.90
CA ILE A 133 -5.75 7.75 -10.27
C ILE A 133 -5.52 8.90 -11.25
N LYS A 134 -4.39 8.88 -11.96
CA LYS A 134 -4.07 9.91 -12.95
C LYS A 134 -5.06 9.91 -14.10
N GLU A 135 -5.47 8.74 -14.57
CA GLU A 135 -6.46 8.62 -15.65
C GLU A 135 -7.80 9.23 -15.28
N PHE A 136 -8.25 9.03 -14.04
CA PHE A 136 -9.50 9.60 -13.53
C PHE A 136 -9.47 11.13 -13.32
N ASN A 137 -8.29 11.71 -13.18
CA ASN A 137 -8.08 13.15 -12.95
C ASN A 137 -7.53 13.89 -14.20
N LYS A 138 -7.61 13.28 -15.39
CA LYS A 138 -7.36 13.98 -16.66
C LYS A 138 -8.48 14.97 -16.96
#